data_AF-A0A7J8P8X8-F1
#
_entry.id   AF-A0A7J8P8X8-F1
#
_cell.length_a   1.000
_cell.length_b   1.000
_cell.length_c   1.000
_cell.angle_alpha   90.00
_cell.angle_beta   90.00
_cell.angle_gamma   90.00
#
_symmetry.space_group_name_H-M   'P 1'
#
loop_
_entity.id
_entity.type
_entity.pdbx_description
1 polymer ?
#
loop_
_entity_poly.entity_id
_entity_poly.type
_entity_poly.pdbx_seq_one_letter_code
_entity_poly.pdbx_strand_id
1 'polypeptide(L)'
;MEWEKLGFGPVSTDFMYSMKCCEDGNFVQGNLTHYGNIQFSPFAAVLNYGQGIIEGLKVNRKEDGRLLLFRPDQHALRMKMGAQRMCMPSPSIHQFIHAVKQTALANIRW
;
A
#
# COMPACT_ATOMS: atom_id res chain seq x y z
N MET A 1 22.54 6.06 0.27
CA MET A 1 21.65 6.66 -0.74
C MET A 1 21.98 8.13 -0.81
N GLU A 2 22.07 8.71 -2.01
CA GLU A 2 22.28 10.15 -2.18
C GLU A 2 20.93 10.87 -2.15
N TRP A 3 20.50 11.28 -0.96
CA TRP A 3 19.17 11.85 -0.73
C TRP A 3 18.86 13.09 -1.58
N GLU A 4 19.87 13.91 -1.85
CA GLU A 4 19.73 15.14 -2.66
C GLU A 4 19.47 14.87 -4.14
N LYS A 5 19.73 13.64 -4.61
CA LYS A 5 19.47 13.22 -5.99
C LYS A 5 18.10 12.54 -6.17
N LEU A 6 17.34 12.34 -5.10
CA LEU A 6 16.01 11.74 -5.18
C LEU A 6 15.03 12.71 -5.84
N GLY A 7 14.53 12.33 -7.01
CA GLY A 7 13.40 12.99 -7.66
C GLY A 7 12.06 12.47 -7.16
N PHE A 8 10.98 12.87 -7.85
CA PHE A 8 9.63 12.32 -7.63
C PHE A 8 9.40 10.95 -8.30
N GLY A 9 10.38 10.46 -9.05
CA GLY A 9 10.29 9.15 -9.72
C GLY A 9 10.25 8.00 -8.71
N PRO A 10 9.54 6.90 -9.04
CA PRO A 10 9.51 5.72 -8.18
C PRO A 10 10.91 5.11 -8.08
N VAL A 11 11.33 4.81 -6.86
CA VAL A 11 12.52 4.01 -6.56
C VAL A 11 12.05 2.76 -5.83
N SER A 12 12.44 1.59 -6.33
CA SER A 12 12.10 0.31 -5.70
C SER A 12 12.78 0.21 -4.34
N THR A 13 11.98 -0.05 -3.31
CA THR A 13 12.48 -0.41 -1.98
C THR A 13 12.65 -1.93 -1.88
N ASP A 14 13.09 -2.44 -0.73
CA ASP A 14 13.43 -3.86 -0.60
C ASP A 14 12.22 -4.76 -0.42
N PHE A 15 11.19 -4.25 0.25
CA PHE A 15 10.03 -5.02 0.67
C PHE A 15 8.73 -4.35 0.27
N MET A 16 7.74 -5.17 -0.08
CA MET A 16 6.35 -4.79 -0.28
C MET A 16 5.44 -5.63 0.60
N TYR A 17 4.29 -5.09 0.99
CA TYR A 17 3.25 -5.82 1.70
C TYR A 17 2.14 -6.23 0.73
N SER A 18 1.75 -7.50 0.75
CA SER A 18 0.69 -8.04 -0.10
C SER A 18 -0.40 -8.70 0.74
N MET A 19 -1.65 -8.48 0.36
CA MET A 19 -2.83 -9.03 1.01
C MET A 19 -3.83 -9.46 -0.07
N LYS A 20 -4.51 -10.58 0.15
CA LYS A 20 -5.49 -11.13 -0.80
C LYS A 20 -6.90 -10.97 -0.24
N CYS A 21 -7.84 -10.66 -1.12
CA CYS A 21 -9.26 -10.74 -0.83
C CYS A 21 -9.75 -12.15 -1.19
N CYS A 22 -10.51 -12.76 -0.28
CA CYS A 22 -11.25 -14.00 -0.50
C CYS A 22 -12.54 -13.74 -1.29
N GLU A 23 -13.16 -14.81 -1.78
CA GLU A 23 -14.40 -14.75 -2.57
C GLU A 23 -15.58 -14.14 -1.79
N ASP A 24 -15.54 -14.22 -0.47
CA ASP A 24 -16.51 -13.61 0.45
C ASP A 24 -16.33 -12.10 0.64
N GLY A 25 -15.34 -11.49 -0.03
CA GLY A 25 -15.03 -10.07 0.08
C GLY A 25 -14.15 -9.70 1.28
N ASN A 26 -13.72 -10.68 2.08
CA ASN A 26 -12.86 -10.44 3.23
C ASN A 26 -11.38 -10.52 2.85
N PHE A 27 -10.57 -9.64 3.45
CA PHE A 27 -9.12 -9.69 3.29
C PHE A 27 -8.50 -10.58 4.37
N VAL A 28 -7.69 -11.56 3.94
CA VAL A 28 -6.88 -12.39 4.87
C VAL A 28 -5.68 -11.60 5.39
N GLN A 29 -5.01 -12.09 6.44
CA GLN A 29 -3.77 -11.48 6.89
C GLN A 29 -2.73 -11.47 5.75
N GLY A 30 -2.21 -10.30 5.43
CA GLY A 30 -1.16 -10.13 4.43
C GLY A 30 0.24 -10.38 4.98
N ASN A 31 1.23 -10.36 4.10
CA ASN A 31 2.62 -10.67 4.40
C ASN A 31 3.58 -9.69 3.72
N LEU A 32 4.75 -9.48 4.33
CA LEU A 32 5.88 -8.82 3.70
C LEU A 32 6.62 -9.79 2.78
N THR A 33 6.95 -9.34 1.58
CA THR A 33 7.79 -10.07 0.62
C THR A 33 8.81 -9.12 0.03
N HIS A 34 9.88 -9.65 -0.56
CA HIS A 34 10.78 -8.84 -1.36
C HIS A 34 10.02 -8.14 -2.49
N TYR A 35 10.41 -6.90 -2.78
CA TYR A 35 9.88 -6.17 -3.91
C TYR A 35 10.11 -6.97 -5.21
N GLY A 36 9.07 -7.07 -6.03
CA GLY A 36 9.12 -7.81 -7.27
C GLY A 36 7.84 -7.65 -8.08
N ASN A 37 7.86 -8.20 -9.29
CA ASN A 37 6.72 -8.13 -10.19
C ASN A 37 5.53 -8.92 -9.62
N ILE A 38 4.33 -8.36 -9.79
CA ILE A 38 3.07 -9.03 -9.45
C ILE A 38 2.55 -9.70 -10.71
N GLN A 39 2.19 -10.98 -10.61
CA GLN A 39 1.58 -11.72 -11.71
C GLN A 39 0.07 -11.54 -11.71
N PHE A 40 -0.49 -11.29 -12.90
CA PHE A 40 -1.92 -11.18 -13.11
C PHE A 40 -2.37 -12.11 -14.23
N SER A 41 -3.60 -12.60 -14.14
CA SER A 41 -4.29 -13.19 -15.29
C SER A 41 -4.47 -12.11 -16.36
N PRO A 42 -4.33 -12.43 -17.67
CA PRO A 42 -4.69 -11.51 -18.74
C PRO A 42 -6.14 -11.00 -18.67
N PHE A 43 -7.04 -11.75 -18.02
CA PHE A 43 -8.44 -11.38 -17.81
C PHE A 43 -8.68 -10.51 -16.57
N ALA A 44 -7.65 -10.08 -15.86
CA ALA A 44 -7.82 -9.27 -14.66
C ALA A 44 -8.58 -7.97 -14.97
N ALA A 45 -9.59 -7.66 -14.14
CA ALA A 45 -10.46 -6.50 -14.35
C ALA A 45 -9.69 -5.16 -14.32
N VAL A 46 -8.59 -5.10 -13.56
CA VAL A 46 -7.69 -3.93 -13.54
C VAL A 46 -7.08 -3.64 -14.91
N LEU A 47 -6.77 -4.68 -15.71
CA LEU A 47 -6.13 -4.55 -17.02
C LEU A 47 -7.14 -4.23 -18.14
N ASN A 48 -8.35 -4.78 -18.05
CA ASN A 48 -9.34 -4.71 -19.13
C ASN A 48 -10.38 -3.60 -18.93
N TYR A 49 -10.68 -3.26 -17.67
CA TYR A 49 -11.78 -2.35 -17.32
C TYR A 49 -11.35 -1.26 -16.31
N GLY A 50 -10.06 -1.18 -15.98
CA GLY A 50 -9.54 -0.17 -15.05
C GLY A 50 -10.09 -0.30 -13.62
N GLN A 51 -10.58 -1.48 -13.22
CA GLN A 51 -11.11 -1.71 -11.88
C GLN A 51 -9.97 -1.79 -10.85
N GLY A 52 -9.46 -0.62 -10.45
CA GLY A 52 -8.40 -0.47 -9.47
C GLY A 52 -8.41 0.90 -8.82
N ILE A 53 -7.86 0.99 -7.61
CA ILE A 53 -7.74 2.23 -6.83
C ILE A 53 -6.34 2.35 -6.25
N ILE A 54 -5.87 3.57 -6.08
CA ILE A 54 -4.58 3.87 -5.48
C ILE A 54 -4.73 4.89 -4.35
N GLU A 55 -3.82 4.83 -3.38
CA GLU A 55 -3.67 5.82 -2.32
C GLU A 55 -2.23 6.33 -2.27
N GLY A 56 -2.06 7.56 -1.80
CA GLY A 56 -0.75 8.20 -1.69
C GLY A 56 -0.59 8.88 -0.34
N LEU A 57 0.37 8.40 0.46
CA LEU A 57 0.73 8.98 1.76
C LEU A 57 2.25 8.93 1.94
N LYS A 58 2.75 9.65 2.94
CA LYS A 58 4.19 9.74 3.22
C LYS A 58 4.52 9.24 4.63
N VAL A 59 5.68 8.61 4.74
CA VAL A 59 6.35 8.36 6.02
C VAL A 59 7.45 9.40 6.16
N ASN A 60 7.45 10.15 7.26
CA ASN A 60 8.47 11.16 7.52
C ASN A 60 9.36 10.69 8.67
N ARG A 61 10.68 10.80 8.51
CA ARG A 61 11.64 10.54 9.58
C ARG A 61 11.89 11.82 10.37
N LYS A 62 11.73 11.76 11.69
CA LYS A 62 12.11 12.84 12.61
C LYS A 62 13.61 12.85 12.86
N GLU A 63 14.11 13.97 13.39
CA GLU A 63 15.50 14.12 13.87
C GLU A 63 15.88 13.04 14.90
N ASP A 64 14.95 12.60 15.75
CA ASP A 64 15.15 11.53 16.74
C ASP A 64 15.05 10.11 16.15
N GLY A 65 14.95 9.97 14.82
CA GLY A 65 14.88 8.70 14.11
C GLY A 65 13.49 8.06 14.08
N ARG A 66 12.49 8.60 14.78
CA ARG A 66 11.12 8.06 14.74
C ARG A 66 10.48 8.27 13.37
N LEU A 67 9.70 7.28 12.93
CA LEU A 67 8.88 7.37 11.73
C LEU A 67 7.48 7.90 12.07
N LEU A 68 7.01 8.87 11.29
CA LEU A 68 5.69 9.45 11.41
C LEU A 68 4.84 9.19 10.17
N LEU A 69 3.59 8.82 10.42
CA LEU A 69 2.51 8.78 9.44
C LEU A 69 1.53 9.91 9.75
N PHE A 70 1.17 10.70 8.75
CA PHE A 70 0.16 11.75 8.91
C PHE A 70 -1.21 11.23 8.48
N ARG A 71 -2.15 11.18 9.43
CA ARG A 71 -3.57 10.82 9.21
C ARG A 71 -3.79 9.55 8.35
N PRO A 72 -3.09 8.42 8.62
CA PRO A 72 -3.21 7.22 7.78
C PRO A 72 -4.62 6.61 7.78
N ASP A 73 -5.41 6.88 8.83
CA ASP A 73 -6.82 6.54 8.94
C ASP A 73 -7.69 7.22 7.87
N GLN A 74 -7.39 8.48 7.51
CA GLN A 74 -8.13 9.21 6.48
C GLN A 74 -7.85 8.66 5.08
N HIS A 75 -6.62 8.23 4.83
CA HIS A 75 -6.26 7.51 3.60
C HIS A 75 -6.99 6.17 3.51
N ALA A 76 -7.07 5.43 4.62
CA ALA A 76 -7.82 4.18 4.66
C ALA A 76 -9.33 4.39 4.41
N LEU A 77 -9.92 5.44 4.99
CA LEU A 77 -11.31 5.82 4.75
C LEU A 77 -11.55 6.18 3.27
N ARG A 78 -10.64 6.93 2.65
CA ARG A 78 -10.73 7.29 1.24
C ARG A 78 -10.60 6.07 0.32
N MET A 79 -9.69 5.14 0.62
CA MET A 79 -9.62 3.85 -0.06
C MET A 79 -10.93 3.08 0.03
N LYS A 80 -11.56 3.04 1.22
CA LYS A 80 -12.84 2.35 1.42
C LYS A 80 -13.97 2.98 0.60
N MET A 81 -14.06 4.31 0.57
CA MET A 81 -15.04 5.02 -0.27
C MET A 81 -14.79 4.77 -1.76
N GLY A 82 -13.52 4.79 -2.20
CA GLY A 82 -13.14 4.49 -3.59
C GLY A 82 -13.49 3.06 -4.00
N ALA A 83 -13.19 2.08 -3.14
CA ALA A 83 -13.55 0.68 -3.37
C ALA A 83 -15.06 0.50 -3.51
N GLN A 84 -15.86 1.13 -2.64
CA GLN A 84 -17.31 1.13 -2.74
C GLN A 84 -17.78 1.72 -4.09
N ARG A 85 -17.19 2.83 -4.54
CA ARG A 85 -17.53 3.46 -5.82
C ARG A 85 -17.17 2.58 -7.02
N MET A 86 -16.11 1.78 -6.91
CA MET A 86 -15.63 0.85 -7.94
C MET A 86 -16.23 -0.55 -7.84
N CYS A 87 -17.22 -0.76 -6.96
CA CYS A 87 -17.82 -2.06 -6.67
C CYS A 87 -16.77 -3.14 -6.29
N MET A 88 -15.78 -2.75 -5.49
CA MET A 88 -14.69 -3.60 -5.01
C MET A 88 -14.79 -3.82 -3.48
N PRO A 89 -14.32 -4.96 -2.96
CA PRO A 89 -14.10 -5.13 -1.53
C PRO A 89 -12.97 -4.19 -1.07
N SER A 90 -12.98 -3.84 0.22
CA SER A 90 -11.98 -2.95 0.82
C SER A 90 -11.40 -3.57 2.09
N PRO A 91 -10.09 -3.41 2.36
CA PRO A 91 -9.54 -3.76 3.65
C PRO A 91 -10.14 -2.89 4.75
N SER A 92 -10.18 -3.40 5.97
CA SER A 92 -10.51 -2.57 7.14
C SER A 92 -9.47 -1.46 7.33
N ILE A 93 -9.88 -0.38 8.02
CA ILE A 93 -8.98 0.73 8.38
C ILE A 93 -7.75 0.21 9.14
N HIS A 94 -7.96 -0.75 10.05
CA HIS A 94 -6.88 -1.39 10.81
C HIS A 94 -5.91 -2.15 9.89
N GLN A 95 -6.41 -2.97 8.97
CA GLN A 95 -5.57 -3.71 8.02
C GLN A 95 -4.74 -2.79 7.14
N PHE A 96 -5.33 -1.70 6.64
CA PHE A 96 -4.60 -0.70 5.85
C PHE A 96 -3.46 -0.06 6.66
N ILE A 97 -3.76 0.45 7.85
CA ILE A 97 -2.75 1.09 8.71
C ILE A 97 -1.66 0.10 9.11
N HIS A 98 -2.02 -1.15 9.40
CA HIS A 98 -1.08 -2.21 9.72
C HIS A 98 -0.12 -2.48 8.54
N ALA A 99 -0.64 -2.68 7.33
CA ALA A 99 0.15 -2.91 6.12
C ALA A 99 1.14 -1.76 5.84
N VAL A 100 0.68 -0.51 5.97
CA VAL A 100 1.53 0.69 5.80
C VAL A 100 2.65 0.71 6.84
N LYS A 101 2.34 0.46 8.12
CA LYS A 101 3.35 0.41 9.19
C LYS A 101 4.38 -0.70 8.97
N GLN A 102 3.93 -1.90 8.61
CA GLN A 102 4.82 -3.02 8.33
C GLN A 102 5.76 -2.69 7.16
N THR A 103 5.23 -2.12 6.08
CA THR A 103 6.02 -1.73 4.90
C THR A 103 7.05 -0.65 5.24
N ALA A 104 6.66 0.35 6.03
CA ALA A 104 7.55 1.43 6.46
C ALA A 104 8.70 0.92 7.33
N LEU A 105 8.40 0.02 8.29
CA LEU A 105 9.40 -0.56 9.18
C LEU A 105 10.35 -1.50 8.43
N ALA A 106 9.83 -2.33 7.52
CA ALA A 106 10.65 -3.24 6.71
C ALA A 106 11.64 -2.48 5.81
N ASN A 107 11.31 -1.26 5.41
CA ASN A 107 12.12 -0.41 4.54
C ASN A 107 12.78 0.75 5.29
N ILE A 108 13.01 0.65 6.61
CA ILE A 108 13.53 1.76 7.44
C ILE A 108 14.92 2.27 7.03
N ARG A 109 15.64 1.62 6.11
CA ARG A 109 16.91 2.15 5.57
C ARG A 109 16.72 3.14 4.40
N TRP A 110 15.52 3.14 3.80
CA TRP A 110 15.07 4.09 2.78
C TRP A 110 14.42 5.31 3.44
#